data_AF-A0AAD8JT84-F1
#
_entry.id   AF-A0AAD8JT84-F1
#
_cell.length_a   1.000
_cell.length_b   1.000
_cell.length_c   1.000
_cell.angle_alpha   90.00
_cell.angle_beta   90.00
_cell.angle_gamma   90.00
#
_symmetry.space_group_name_H-M   'P 1'
#
loop_
_entity.id
_entity.type
_entity.pdbx_description
1 polymer ?
#
loop_
_entity_poly.entity_id
_entity_poly.type
_entity_poly.pdbx_seq_one_letter_code
_entity_poly.pdbx_strand_id
1 'polypeptide(L)'
;METKLSFLRVLAITCCFSSYFTQSRKELRTKEMNRENVIQLRPALPSNTIHPSRVTQLSWQPRVFLYDGFLSDEECEHLISLGNANLDKSSSNSSAEAVEQATSLDITLKTENEIVARIEERISAWTFLPKGNGKPIHVLHSWTEEAKQNHSYFGNKAMHLTGESVMATVVIYLSNATQGGQILFPEAESGSSRQSNKIWSDCTKSSQITKPIKGNAFLLFNLHPNTSLDPSSSHARCPITEGELWWATKIFVLKPIIRLNKIISETRDDDLCTDEDDSCPQWAALGECERNPIFMVGSTDYYGTCRRSCNVC
;
A
#
# COMPACT_ATOMS: atom_id res chain seq x y z
N MET A 1 44.66 30.70 54.93
CA MET A 1 45.60 29.61 55.21
C MET A 1 45.12 28.43 54.38
N GLU A 2 45.65 28.21 53.17
CA GLU A 2 46.96 27.56 52.91
C GLU A 2 46.97 26.14 53.56
N THR A 3 47.27 25.01 52.90
CA THR A 3 48.23 24.77 51.82
C THR A 3 48.15 23.29 51.34
N LYS A 4 48.37 23.08 50.03
CA LYS A 4 49.27 22.12 49.35
C LYS A 4 49.52 20.72 49.96
N LEU A 5 49.29 19.60 49.24
CA LEU A 5 50.07 19.02 48.12
C LEU A 5 51.31 18.19 48.54
N SER A 6 51.30 16.92 48.11
CA SER A 6 52.45 16.04 47.76
C SER A 6 53.33 15.44 48.86
N PHE A 7 53.58 14.12 48.77
CA PHE A 7 54.87 13.39 48.92
C PHE A 7 54.55 11.88 48.83
N LEU A 8 54.61 11.19 47.68
CA LEU A 8 55.76 10.75 46.89
C LEU A 8 56.75 9.81 47.64
N ARG A 9 56.77 8.53 47.22
CA ARG A 9 57.91 7.60 46.96
C ARG A 9 57.89 6.24 47.69
N VAL A 10 57.65 5.12 46.97
CA VAL A 10 58.59 4.14 46.30
C VAL A 10 59.24 3.18 47.35
N LEU A 11 59.30 1.82 47.31
CA LEU A 11 59.74 0.78 46.35
C LEU A 11 59.22 -0.60 46.87
N ALA A 12 58.64 -1.49 46.05
CA ALA A 12 59.25 -2.57 45.25
C ALA A 12 59.38 -3.93 45.98
N ILE A 13 58.83 -4.99 45.39
CA ILE A 13 59.46 -6.31 45.15
C ILE A 13 58.70 -6.97 43.98
N THR A 14 59.44 -7.19 42.91
CA THR A 14 59.20 -8.01 41.70
C THR A 14 59.32 -9.50 42.07
N CYS A 15 58.73 -10.50 41.40
CA CYS A 15 59.05 -10.93 40.04
C CYS A 15 58.29 -12.23 39.66
N CYS A 16 58.12 -12.44 38.35
CA CYS A 16 57.92 -13.71 37.62
C CYS A 16 56.54 -14.39 37.78
N PHE A 17 55.74 -14.63 36.74
CA PHE A 17 56.04 -15.09 35.38
C PHE A 17 55.11 -14.39 34.37
N SER A 18 55.67 -13.63 33.42
CA SER A 18 55.71 -13.93 31.96
C SER A 18 54.35 -14.32 31.37
N SER A 19 53.77 -13.63 30.38
CA SER A 19 54.38 -12.87 29.30
C SER A 19 53.31 -12.04 28.54
N TYR A 20 53.58 -10.72 28.46
CA TYR A 20 53.57 -9.86 27.25
C TYR A 20 52.25 -9.67 26.46
N PHE A 21 51.64 -8.46 26.52
CA PHE A 21 51.85 -7.25 25.66
C PHE A 21 51.20 -7.45 24.27
N THR A 22 50.44 -6.55 23.61
CA THR A 22 50.19 -5.08 23.62
C THR A 22 48.95 -4.83 22.75
N GLN A 23 47.95 -4.04 23.14
CA GLN A 23 47.77 -2.61 22.81
C GLN A 23 48.28 -2.14 21.42
N SER A 24 47.38 -1.74 20.52
CA SER A 24 47.19 -0.32 20.15
C SER A 24 46.67 -0.14 18.72
N ARG A 25 45.75 0.82 18.63
CA ARG A 25 45.16 1.49 17.47
C ARG A 25 46.20 2.39 16.79
N LYS A 26 46.29 2.32 15.45
CA LYS A 26 46.51 3.39 14.43
C LYS A 26 47.41 2.89 13.28
N GLU A 27 46.91 2.90 12.05
CA GLU A 27 47.28 3.89 11.01
C GLU A 27 46.68 3.57 9.64
N LEU A 28 46.25 4.65 8.97
CA LEU A 28 45.90 4.72 7.56
C LEU A 28 47.04 4.20 6.68
N ARG A 29 46.70 3.42 5.65
CA ARG A 29 47.46 3.44 4.40
C ARG A 29 46.52 3.28 3.21
N THR A 30 46.47 4.33 2.42
CA THR A 30 45.86 4.47 1.10
C THR A 30 46.29 3.30 0.20
N LYS A 31 45.31 2.66 -0.42
CA LYS A 31 45.54 1.80 -1.58
C LYS A 31 44.60 2.26 -2.69
N GLU A 32 45.07 3.24 -3.46
CA GLU A 32 44.61 3.40 -4.83
C GLU A 32 44.99 2.13 -5.59
N MET A 33 44.00 1.45 -6.17
CA MET A 33 44.25 0.53 -7.26
C MET A 33 43.10 0.62 -8.25
N ASN A 34 43.49 0.60 -9.52
CA ASN A 34 42.79 1.14 -10.65
C ASN A 34 41.41 0.53 -10.95
N ARG A 35 40.61 1.45 -11.47
CA ARG A 35 39.37 1.30 -12.21
C ARG A 35 39.56 0.40 -13.44
N GLU A 36 39.01 -0.80 -13.41
CA GLU A 36 38.61 -1.55 -14.61
C GLU A 36 37.26 -2.22 -14.39
N ASN A 37 36.47 -2.27 -15.46
CA ASN A 37 35.01 -2.39 -15.49
C ASN A 37 34.50 -3.70 -14.86
N VAL A 38 33.91 -3.61 -13.66
CA VAL A 38 32.94 -4.60 -13.19
C VAL A 38 31.56 -4.03 -13.48
N ILE A 39 30.92 -4.50 -14.55
CA ILE A 39 29.49 -4.35 -14.73
C ILE A 39 28.84 -5.09 -13.56
N GLN A 40 28.53 -4.37 -12.49
CA GLN A 40 27.70 -4.87 -11.41
C GLN A 40 26.30 -5.07 -12.01
N LEU A 41 26.04 -6.27 -12.52
CA LEU A 41 24.69 -6.80 -12.58
C LEU A 41 24.16 -6.75 -11.15
N ARG A 42 23.38 -5.71 -10.84
CA ARG A 42 22.62 -5.64 -9.59
C ARG A 42 21.81 -6.93 -9.50
N PRO A 43 21.93 -7.71 -8.42
CA PRO A 43 21.03 -8.82 -8.19
C PRO A 43 19.60 -8.29 -8.24
N ALA A 44 18.73 -8.92 -9.04
CA ALA A 44 17.31 -8.61 -9.04
C ALA A 44 16.80 -8.82 -7.61
N LEU A 45 16.55 -7.72 -6.91
CA LEU A 45 16.04 -7.75 -5.54
C LEU A 45 14.68 -8.45 -5.51
N PRO A 46 14.33 -9.15 -4.42
CA PRO A 46 13.01 -9.76 -4.29
C PRO A 46 11.94 -8.68 -4.44
N SER A 47 11.05 -8.89 -5.40
CA SER A 47 10.02 -7.96 -5.87
C SER A 47 9.11 -7.40 -4.77
N ASN A 48 9.07 -7.97 -3.56
CA ASN A 48 8.15 -7.53 -2.49
C ASN A 48 8.81 -6.74 -1.36
N THR A 49 10.07 -6.30 -1.53
CA THR A 49 10.79 -5.56 -0.48
C THR A 49 10.38 -4.08 -0.44
N ILE A 50 9.93 -3.61 0.73
CA ILE A 50 9.65 -2.20 0.99
C ILE A 50 10.92 -1.50 1.45
N HIS A 51 11.22 -0.34 0.85
CA HIS A 51 12.34 0.51 1.21
C HIS A 51 11.84 1.78 1.92
N PRO A 52 11.90 1.84 3.27
CA PRO A 52 11.38 2.98 4.03
C PRO A 52 12.01 4.32 3.63
N SER A 53 13.26 4.32 3.15
CA SER A 53 13.96 5.53 2.70
C SER A 53 13.35 6.16 1.44
N ARG A 54 12.44 5.47 0.75
CA ARG A 54 11.69 5.99 -0.40
C ARG A 54 10.28 6.49 -0.02
N VAL A 55 9.92 6.42 1.26
CA VAL A 55 8.61 6.85 1.76
C VAL A 55 8.75 8.23 2.39
N THR A 56 8.01 9.20 1.87
CA THR A 56 7.93 10.56 2.41
C THR A 56 6.55 10.78 3.02
N GLN A 57 6.50 11.14 4.29
CA GLN A 57 5.27 11.59 4.95
C GLN A 57 4.96 13.01 4.48
N LEU A 58 3.82 13.19 3.82
CA LEU A 58 3.43 14.46 3.22
C LEU A 58 2.46 15.25 4.11
N SER A 59 1.54 14.56 4.79
CA SER A 59 0.64 15.17 5.77
C SER A 59 0.24 14.17 6.85
N TRP A 60 -0.10 14.68 8.04
CA TRP A 60 -0.73 13.92 9.12
C TRP A 60 -2.25 14.11 9.16
N GLN A 61 -2.74 15.19 8.57
CA GLN A 61 -4.15 15.54 8.52
C GLN A 61 -4.49 16.11 7.13
N PRO A 62 -4.97 15.28 6.19
CA PRO A 62 -5.14 13.82 6.32
C PRO A 62 -3.80 13.08 6.34
N ARG A 63 -3.80 11.81 6.75
CA ARG A 63 -2.59 10.97 6.69
C ARG A 63 -2.27 10.60 5.24
N VAL A 64 -1.19 11.16 4.72
CA VAL A 64 -0.77 11.01 3.33
C VAL A 64 0.72 10.72 3.24
N PHE A 65 1.05 9.66 2.51
CA PHE A 65 2.43 9.22 2.29
C PHE A 65 2.68 9.05 0.79
N LEU A 66 3.84 9.50 0.34
CA LEU A 66 4.36 9.27 -1.01
C LEU A 66 5.42 8.17 -0.96
N TYR A 67 5.39 7.25 -1.91
CA TYR A 67 6.45 6.29 -2.17
C TYR A 67 7.05 6.58 -3.54
N ASP A 68 8.34 6.93 -3.56
CA ASP A 68 9.09 7.18 -4.78
C ASP A 68 9.52 5.88 -5.47
N GLY A 69 9.16 5.72 -6.74
CA GLY A 69 9.46 4.51 -7.52
C GLY A 69 8.93 3.23 -6.85
N PHE A 70 7.64 3.24 -6.50
CA PHE A 70 6.92 2.09 -5.94
C PHE A 70 6.77 0.96 -6.96
N LEU A 71 6.48 1.32 -8.22
CA LEU A 71 6.52 0.39 -9.35
C LEU A 71 7.75 0.64 -10.22
N SER A 72 8.23 -0.44 -10.82
CA SER A 72 9.19 -0.39 -11.94
C SER A 72 8.52 0.08 -13.24
N ASP A 73 9.32 0.54 -14.19
CA ASP A 73 8.82 0.95 -15.51
C ASP A 73 8.10 -0.19 -16.23
N GLU A 74 8.63 -1.41 -16.11
CA GLU A 74 8.07 -2.63 -16.68
C GLU A 74 6.73 -3.00 -16.04
N GLU A 75 6.60 -2.85 -14.72
CA GLU A 75 5.33 -3.05 -14.01
C GLU A 75 4.28 -2.01 -14.43
N CYS A 76 4.68 -0.74 -14.61
CA CYS A 76 3.79 0.30 -15.12
C CYS A 76 3.27 -0.02 -16.52
N GLU A 77 4.17 -0.38 -17.44
CA GLU A 77 3.82 -0.74 -18.82
C GLU A 77 2.94 -1.98 -18.89
N HIS A 78 3.22 -2.98 -18.04
CA HIS A 78 2.37 -4.17 -17.92
C HIS A 78 0.94 -3.81 -17.50
N LEU A 79 0.76 -2.98 -16.47
CA LEU A 79 -0.58 -2.54 -16.05
C LEU A 79 -1.31 -1.73 -17.14
N ILE A 80 -0.61 -0.86 -17.87
CA ILE A 80 -1.18 -0.12 -19.01
C ILE A 80 -1.62 -1.09 -20.11
N SER A 81 -0.79 -2.10 -20.44
CA SER A 81 -1.12 -3.10 -21.46
C SER A 81 -2.37 -3.92 -21.12
N LEU A 82 -2.55 -4.27 -19.84
CA LEU A 82 -3.75 -4.95 -19.35
C LEU A 82 -4.98 -4.06 -19.41
N GLY A 83 -4.80 -2.75 -19.21
CA GLY A 83 -5.82 -1.74 -19.46
C GLY A 83 -6.26 -1.79 -20.92
N ASN A 84 -5.32 -1.55 -21.85
CA ASN A 84 -5.62 -1.50 -23.28
C ASN A 84 -6.27 -2.78 -23.83
N ALA A 85 -5.78 -3.96 -23.47
CA ALA A 85 -6.30 -5.22 -23.99
C ALA A 85 -7.77 -5.52 -23.62
N ASN A 86 -8.29 -4.88 -22.56
CA ASN A 86 -9.69 -5.00 -22.18
C ASN A 86 -10.60 -3.99 -22.91
N LEU A 87 -10.03 -2.90 -23.45
CA LEU A 87 -10.75 -1.96 -24.31
C LEU A 87 -11.17 -2.61 -25.62
N ASP A 88 -10.24 -3.32 -26.28
CA ASP A 88 -10.48 -4.00 -27.55
C ASP A 88 -11.62 -5.04 -27.44
N LYS A 89 -11.74 -5.68 -26.28
CA LYS A 89 -12.82 -6.64 -25.97
C LYS A 89 -14.15 -5.98 -25.64
N SER A 90 -14.13 -4.75 -25.11
CA SER A 90 -15.35 -3.98 -24.86
C SER A 90 -15.88 -3.32 -26.13
N SER A 91 -14.98 -2.87 -27.02
CA SER A 91 -15.30 -2.25 -28.31
C SER A 91 -15.88 -3.22 -29.34
N SER A 92 -15.66 -4.54 -29.21
CA SER A 92 -16.30 -5.53 -30.09
C SER A 92 -17.81 -5.68 -29.86
N ASN A 93 -18.35 -5.10 -28.78
CA ASN A 93 -19.77 -5.18 -28.41
C ASN A 93 -20.51 -3.83 -28.50
N SER A 94 -19.88 -2.76 -28.98
CA SER A 94 -20.51 -1.43 -29.11
C SER A 94 -20.18 -0.78 -30.46
N SER A 95 -21.18 -0.13 -31.07
CA SER A 95 -21.02 0.62 -32.32
C SER A 95 -19.95 1.71 -32.18
N ALA A 96 -19.20 1.93 -33.27
CA ALA A 96 -18.01 2.79 -33.35
C ALA A 96 -18.21 4.25 -32.88
N GLU A 97 -19.44 4.73 -32.74
CA GLU A 97 -19.77 6.08 -32.25
C GLU A 97 -19.67 6.23 -30.72
N ALA A 98 -19.61 5.13 -29.95
CA ALA A 98 -19.50 5.20 -28.49
C ALA A 98 -18.06 5.40 -27.98
N VAL A 99 -17.04 5.23 -28.84
CA VAL A 99 -15.63 5.24 -28.46
C VAL A 99 -15.05 6.66 -28.43
N GLU A 100 -15.59 7.60 -29.22
CA GLU A 100 -15.10 8.99 -29.27
C GLU A 100 -15.56 9.87 -28.08
N GLN A 101 -16.48 9.39 -27.23
CA GLN A 101 -17.02 10.15 -26.08
C GLN A 101 -16.65 9.57 -24.71
N ALA A 102 -15.86 8.50 -24.65
CA ALA A 102 -15.35 7.98 -23.38
C ALA A 102 -14.13 8.79 -22.94
N THR A 103 -14.37 9.95 -22.30
CA THR A 103 -13.32 10.83 -21.75
C THR A 103 -12.50 10.20 -20.61
N SER A 104 -12.86 9.00 -20.14
CA SER A 104 -12.07 8.24 -19.17
C SER A 104 -12.29 6.74 -19.30
N LEU A 105 -11.25 5.95 -19.05
CA LEU A 105 -11.29 4.49 -18.99
C LEU A 105 -11.17 4.01 -17.54
N ASP A 106 -11.88 2.95 -17.16
CA ASP A 106 -11.82 2.31 -15.83
C ASP A 106 -11.90 0.79 -16.00
N ILE A 107 -10.82 0.08 -15.63
CA ILE A 107 -10.66 -1.35 -15.89
C ILE A 107 -10.23 -2.06 -14.62
N THR A 108 -11.07 -3.00 -14.15
CA THR A 108 -10.80 -3.86 -13.00
C THR A 108 -9.88 -5.01 -13.39
N LEU A 109 -8.70 -5.09 -12.78
CA LEU A 109 -7.73 -6.16 -13.02
C LEU A 109 -8.04 -7.39 -12.17
N LYS A 110 -8.00 -8.57 -12.79
CA LYS A 110 -8.13 -9.86 -12.09
C LYS A 110 -6.79 -10.28 -11.48
N THR A 111 -6.82 -10.80 -10.25
CA THR A 111 -5.63 -11.26 -9.50
C THR A 111 -4.94 -12.50 -10.11
N GLU A 112 -5.49 -13.12 -11.14
CA GLU A 112 -4.88 -14.30 -11.81
C GLU A 112 -3.55 -13.97 -12.52
N ASN A 113 -3.23 -12.69 -12.72
CA ASN A 113 -1.95 -12.26 -13.25
C ASN A 113 -0.89 -12.18 -12.14
N GLU A 114 0.20 -12.95 -12.27
CA GLU A 114 1.27 -13.00 -11.27
C GLU A 114 1.90 -11.63 -10.96
N ILE A 115 2.05 -10.76 -11.97
CA ILE A 115 2.60 -9.41 -11.77
C ILE A 115 1.65 -8.58 -10.91
N VAL A 116 0.34 -8.62 -11.23
CA VAL A 116 -0.69 -7.94 -10.44
C VAL A 116 -0.71 -8.48 -9.00
N ALA A 117 -0.62 -9.81 -8.81
CA ALA A 117 -0.60 -10.42 -7.49
C ALA A 117 0.62 -9.99 -6.65
N ARG A 118 1.81 -9.86 -7.26
CA ARG A 118 3.01 -9.32 -6.60
C ARG A 118 2.85 -7.85 -6.24
N ILE A 119 2.26 -7.04 -7.12
CA ILE A 119 1.96 -5.63 -6.82
C ILE A 119 0.97 -5.52 -5.65
N GLU A 120 -0.09 -6.33 -5.63
CA GLU A 120 -1.05 -6.36 -4.50
C GLU A 120 -0.39 -6.77 -3.18
N GLU A 121 0.62 -7.65 -3.23
CA GLU A 121 1.43 -8.02 -2.06
C GLU A 121 2.31 -6.89 -1.56
N ARG A 122 3.01 -6.22 -2.47
CA ARG A 122 3.83 -5.05 -2.13
C ARG A 122 2.97 -3.94 -1.54
N ILE A 123 1.77 -3.71 -2.08
CA ILE A 123 0.82 -2.73 -1.53
C ILE A 123 0.44 -3.15 -0.10
N SER A 124 0.04 -4.41 0.11
CA SER A 124 -0.34 -4.90 1.45
C SER A 124 0.80 -4.78 2.46
N ALA A 125 2.03 -5.08 2.05
CA ALA A 125 3.23 -4.93 2.90
C ALA A 125 3.53 -3.47 3.24
N TRP A 126 3.36 -2.54 2.29
CA TRP A 126 3.60 -1.11 2.54
C TRP A 126 2.52 -0.48 3.41
N THR A 127 1.25 -0.79 3.14
CA THR A 127 0.11 -0.18 3.84
C THR A 127 -0.18 -0.82 5.19
N PHE A 128 0.34 -2.02 5.43
CA PHE A 128 -0.05 -2.90 6.55
C PHE A 128 -1.54 -3.27 6.53
N LEU A 129 -2.19 -3.19 5.37
CA LEU A 129 -3.60 -3.55 5.21
C LEU A 129 -3.74 -4.92 4.53
N PRO A 130 -4.62 -5.81 5.03
CA PRO A 130 -4.76 -7.16 4.47
C PRO A 130 -5.24 -7.14 3.01
N LYS A 131 -4.70 -8.03 2.17
CA LYS A 131 -5.15 -8.22 0.78
C LYS A 131 -6.67 -8.44 0.68
N GLY A 132 -7.26 -9.17 1.64
CA GLY A 132 -8.69 -9.47 1.68
C GLY A 132 -9.60 -8.24 1.82
N ASN A 133 -9.09 -7.14 2.34
CA ASN A 133 -9.83 -5.88 2.47
C ASN A 133 -9.71 -4.99 1.23
N GLY A 134 -8.82 -5.34 0.30
CA GLY A 134 -8.53 -4.55 -0.88
C GLY A 134 -9.38 -4.96 -2.08
N LYS A 135 -10.18 -4.02 -2.62
CA LYS A 135 -10.85 -4.17 -3.93
C LYS A 135 -9.81 -4.42 -5.02
N PRO A 136 -10.12 -5.12 -6.13
CA PRO A 136 -9.15 -5.34 -7.20
C PRO A 136 -8.53 -4.02 -7.70
N ILE A 137 -7.33 -4.07 -8.27
CA ILE A 137 -6.70 -2.86 -8.83
C ILE A 137 -7.52 -2.37 -10.03
N HIS A 138 -7.81 -1.07 -10.06
CA HIS A 138 -8.44 -0.40 -11.19
C HIS A 138 -7.40 0.41 -11.95
N VAL A 139 -7.24 0.19 -13.25
CA VAL A 139 -6.41 1.03 -14.11
C VAL A 139 -7.31 2.04 -14.81
N LEU A 140 -6.92 3.30 -14.73
CA LEU A 140 -7.63 4.43 -15.29
C LEU A 140 -6.74 5.24 -16.24
N HIS A 141 -7.39 5.84 -17.22
CA HIS A 141 -6.78 6.72 -18.20
C HIS A 141 -7.68 7.92 -18.46
N SER A 142 -7.07 9.08 -18.63
CA SER A 142 -7.75 10.28 -19.11
C SER A 142 -6.80 11.08 -20.00
N TRP A 143 -7.41 11.76 -20.96
CA TRP A 143 -6.74 12.65 -21.90
C TRP A 143 -6.76 14.09 -21.36
N THR A 144 -6.57 15.06 -22.26
CA THR A 144 -6.75 16.46 -21.94
C THR A 144 -8.22 16.77 -21.60
N GLU A 145 -8.41 17.47 -20.48
CA GLU A 145 -9.69 17.78 -19.85
C GLU A 145 -9.89 19.30 -19.76
N GLU A 146 -11.14 19.72 -19.58
CA GLU A 146 -11.45 21.13 -19.34
C GLU A 146 -10.95 21.59 -17.96
N ALA A 147 -10.25 22.72 -17.93
CA ALA A 147 -9.58 23.24 -16.74
C ALA A 147 -10.52 23.70 -15.59
N LYS A 148 -11.85 23.57 -15.74
CA LYS A 148 -12.84 24.18 -14.83
C LYS A 148 -13.28 23.30 -13.66
N GLN A 149 -13.00 22.00 -13.69
CA GLN A 149 -13.51 21.07 -12.68
C GLN A 149 -12.41 20.14 -12.15
N ASN A 150 -12.41 19.93 -10.83
CA ASN A 150 -11.61 18.88 -10.22
C ASN A 150 -12.30 17.53 -10.44
N HIS A 151 -11.51 16.52 -10.77
CA HIS A 151 -12.00 15.18 -11.06
C HIS A 151 -11.73 14.22 -9.90
N SER A 152 -12.48 13.14 -9.82
CA SER A 152 -12.21 12.06 -8.87
C SER A 152 -11.11 11.13 -9.41
N TYR A 153 -10.18 10.67 -8.57
CA TYR A 153 -9.26 9.57 -8.94
C TYR A 153 -9.98 8.24 -9.14
N PHE A 154 -11.25 8.14 -8.74
CA PHE A 154 -12.11 6.96 -8.90
C PHE A 154 -12.90 6.94 -10.23
N GLY A 155 -12.71 7.95 -11.10
CA GLY A 155 -13.44 8.06 -12.37
C GLY A 155 -14.92 8.46 -12.23
N ASN A 156 -15.73 8.22 -13.27
CA ASN A 156 -17.16 8.57 -13.30
C ASN A 156 -18.01 7.81 -12.28
N LYS A 157 -17.50 6.67 -11.78
CA LYS A 157 -18.03 6.05 -10.57
C LYS A 157 -17.38 6.75 -9.38
N ALA A 158 -17.90 7.91 -9.02
CA ALA A 158 -17.70 8.40 -7.67
C ALA A 158 -18.13 7.26 -6.74
N MET A 159 -17.23 6.74 -5.91
CA MET A 159 -17.57 5.71 -4.91
C MET A 159 -18.38 6.36 -3.77
N HIS A 160 -19.42 7.10 -4.13
CA HIS A 160 -20.51 7.42 -3.26
C HIS A 160 -21.33 6.13 -3.10
N LEU A 161 -21.46 5.69 -1.86
CA LEU A 161 -22.67 5.05 -1.35
C LEU A 161 -22.89 3.56 -1.67
N THR A 162 -21.89 2.70 -1.52
CA THR A 162 -22.16 1.26 -1.28
C THR A 162 -22.05 0.90 0.20
N GLY A 163 -22.45 1.76 1.16
CA GLY A 163 -22.47 1.42 2.60
C GLY A 163 -21.15 0.96 3.24
N GLU A 164 -20.07 0.89 2.46
CA GLU A 164 -18.77 0.37 2.82
C GLU A 164 -17.86 1.55 3.13
N SER A 165 -17.47 1.69 4.39
CA SER A 165 -16.49 2.70 4.78
C SER A 165 -15.14 2.37 4.14
N VAL A 166 -14.71 3.22 3.21
CA VAL A 166 -13.37 3.19 2.63
C VAL A 166 -12.38 3.58 3.71
N MET A 167 -11.42 2.70 3.99
CA MET A 167 -10.38 2.91 5.00
C MET A 167 -9.21 3.69 4.42
N ALA A 168 -8.73 3.26 3.25
CA ALA A 168 -7.56 3.83 2.60
C ALA A 168 -7.60 3.64 1.09
N THR A 169 -6.92 4.54 0.40
CA THR A 169 -6.76 4.52 -1.06
C THR A 169 -5.28 4.60 -1.39
N VAL A 170 -4.83 3.74 -2.30
CA VAL A 170 -3.51 3.83 -2.92
C VAL A 170 -3.69 4.25 -4.36
N VAL A 171 -3.07 5.36 -4.75
CA VAL A 171 -3.03 5.87 -6.13
C VAL A 171 -1.62 5.68 -6.66
N ILE A 172 -1.45 5.00 -7.79
CA ILE A 172 -0.14 4.72 -8.38
C ILE A 172 -0.11 5.33 -9.78
N TYR A 173 0.86 6.19 -10.07
CA TYR A 173 0.98 6.79 -11.40
C TYR A 173 1.71 5.84 -12.35
N LEU A 174 1.09 5.55 -13.50
CA LEU A 174 1.64 4.64 -14.51
C LEU A 174 2.29 5.40 -15.68
N SER A 175 1.99 6.70 -15.80
CA SER A 175 2.66 7.61 -16.73
C SER A 175 3.03 8.92 -16.01
N ASN A 176 3.90 9.72 -16.64
CA ASN A 176 4.16 11.09 -16.24
C ASN A 176 3.04 11.99 -16.79
N ALA A 177 2.60 12.99 -16.02
CA ALA A 177 1.75 14.06 -16.55
C ALA A 177 2.62 15.25 -17.00
N THR A 178 2.39 15.74 -18.21
CA THR A 178 2.99 16.98 -18.73
C THR A 178 2.48 18.20 -17.95
N GLN A 179 1.16 18.36 -17.86
CA GLN A 179 0.51 19.37 -17.03
C GLN A 179 -0.81 18.86 -16.45
N GLY A 180 -1.08 19.22 -15.18
CA GLY A 180 -2.27 18.78 -14.48
C GLY A 180 -2.11 17.42 -13.79
N GLY A 181 -3.23 16.83 -13.37
CA GLY A 181 -3.24 15.49 -12.76
C GLY A 181 -2.75 15.40 -11.32
N GLN A 182 -2.42 16.53 -10.68
CA GLN A 182 -1.99 16.55 -9.28
C GLN A 182 -3.10 16.11 -8.33
N ILE A 183 -2.70 15.50 -7.21
CA ILE A 183 -3.63 15.21 -6.12
C ILE A 183 -3.79 16.43 -5.20
N LEU A 184 -5.04 16.75 -4.89
CA LEU A 184 -5.44 17.86 -4.04
C LEU A 184 -6.30 17.37 -2.87
N PHE A 185 -6.27 18.13 -1.78
CA PHE A 185 -7.07 17.90 -0.59
C PHE A 185 -7.78 19.20 -0.21
N PRO A 186 -8.98 19.47 -0.79
CA PRO A 186 -9.65 20.76 -0.63
C PRO A 186 -10.02 21.09 0.83
N GLU A 187 -10.32 20.06 1.62
CA GLU A 187 -10.76 20.19 3.02
C GLU A 187 -9.62 20.04 4.04
N ALA A 188 -8.38 19.90 3.58
CA ALA A 188 -7.20 19.90 4.45
C ALA A 188 -6.90 21.33 4.93
N GLU A 189 -7.58 21.79 5.98
CA GLU A 189 -7.48 23.17 6.50
C GLU A 189 -6.66 23.35 7.80
N SER A 190 -5.81 24.40 7.77
CA SER A 190 -5.63 25.49 8.77
C SER A 190 -5.11 25.24 10.22
N GLY A 191 -4.33 24.19 10.48
CA GLY A 191 -3.62 24.03 11.76
C GLY A 191 -2.14 24.51 11.76
N SER A 192 -1.86 25.71 12.28
CA SER A 192 -0.58 26.18 12.88
C SER A 192 0.67 26.58 12.04
N SER A 193 0.66 26.66 10.71
CA SER A 193 1.68 27.48 10.01
C SER A 193 1.22 28.06 8.66
N ARG A 194 1.41 29.36 8.46
CA ARG A 194 0.77 30.19 7.41
C ARG A 194 1.36 30.06 5.99
N GLN A 195 2.17 29.05 5.67
CA GLN A 195 2.85 28.99 4.36
C GLN A 195 2.75 27.65 3.60
N SER A 196 2.63 26.49 4.24
CA SER A 196 2.68 25.19 3.56
C SER A 196 1.34 24.68 3.01
N ASN A 197 0.22 25.19 3.52
CA ASN A 197 -1.08 24.52 3.37
C ASN A 197 -1.87 24.97 2.12
N LYS A 198 -1.52 26.12 1.52
CA LYS A 198 -2.14 26.61 0.27
C LYS A 198 -1.67 25.85 -0.98
N ILE A 199 -0.68 24.97 -0.80
CA ILE A 199 -0.05 24.19 -1.87
C ILE A 199 -0.97 23.03 -2.31
N TRP A 200 -1.91 22.60 -1.46
CA TRP A 200 -2.65 21.33 -1.68
C TRP A 200 -4.10 21.52 -2.12
N SER A 201 -4.59 22.76 -2.17
CA SER A 201 -5.98 23.07 -2.50
C SER A 201 -6.18 23.71 -3.88
N ASP A 202 -5.10 24.09 -4.55
CA ASP A 202 -5.14 24.82 -5.83
C ASP A 202 -4.19 24.20 -6.84
N CYS A 203 -4.74 23.75 -7.98
CA CYS A 203 -3.97 23.17 -9.08
C CYS A 203 -2.86 24.08 -9.58
N THR A 204 -3.08 25.40 -9.57
CA THR A 204 -2.15 26.41 -10.07
C THR A 204 -0.99 26.69 -9.10
N LYS A 205 -1.17 26.37 -7.81
CA LYS A 205 -0.16 26.59 -6.74
C LYS A 205 0.40 25.29 -6.18
N SER A 206 0.10 24.17 -6.84
CA SER A 206 0.49 22.84 -6.38
C SER A 206 2.00 22.61 -6.43
N SER A 207 2.54 21.99 -5.39
CA SER A 207 3.97 21.65 -5.31
C SER A 207 4.34 20.59 -6.33
N GLN A 208 5.60 20.58 -6.74
CA GLN A 208 6.15 19.53 -7.60
C GLN A 208 5.97 18.11 -7.03
N ILE A 209 5.83 17.98 -5.71
CA ILE A 209 5.66 16.69 -5.01
C ILE A 209 4.31 16.03 -5.32
N THR A 210 3.26 16.80 -5.60
CA THR A 210 1.92 16.24 -5.90
C THR A 210 1.71 15.94 -7.39
N LYS A 211 2.72 16.18 -8.24
CA LYS A 211 2.65 15.91 -9.67
C LYS A 211 2.74 14.41 -9.95
N PRO A 212 1.99 13.92 -10.95
CA PRO A 212 2.14 12.54 -11.42
C PRO A 212 3.53 12.27 -11.97
N ILE A 213 4.27 11.39 -11.30
CA ILE A 213 5.56 10.85 -11.73
C ILE A 213 5.39 9.34 -11.86
N LYS A 214 5.70 8.80 -13.04
CA LYS A 214 5.60 7.37 -13.34
C LYS A 214 6.31 6.56 -12.25
N GLY A 215 5.63 5.52 -11.77
CA GLY A 215 6.11 4.61 -10.73
C GLY A 215 5.88 5.10 -9.30
N ASN A 216 5.60 6.39 -9.06
CA ASN A 216 5.30 6.90 -7.72
C ASN A 216 3.90 6.48 -7.26
N ALA A 217 3.75 6.28 -5.94
CA ALA A 217 2.48 5.91 -5.33
C ALA A 217 2.14 6.80 -4.12
N PHE A 218 0.88 7.20 -4.01
CA PHE A 218 0.31 7.87 -2.85
C PHE A 218 -0.51 6.87 -2.03
N LEU A 219 -0.34 6.87 -0.71
CA LEU A 219 -1.22 6.22 0.25
C LEU A 219 -1.97 7.30 1.04
N LEU A 220 -3.30 7.21 1.01
CA LEU A 220 -4.22 8.12 1.65
C LEU A 220 -5.11 7.35 2.61
N PHE A 221 -5.30 7.83 3.83
CA PHE A 221 -6.30 7.27 4.75
C PHE A 221 -7.54 8.16 4.80
N ASN A 222 -8.70 7.54 4.63
CA ASN A 222 -10.01 8.19 4.71
C ASN A 222 -10.60 8.16 6.13
N LEU A 223 -10.05 7.29 6.99
CA LEU A 223 -10.44 7.14 8.39
C LEU A 223 -9.27 7.46 9.33
N HIS A 224 -9.62 7.98 10.50
CA HIS A 224 -8.72 8.04 11.65
C HIS A 224 -8.45 6.62 12.20
N PRO A 225 -7.39 6.41 13.00
CA PRO A 225 -7.10 5.10 13.62
C PRO A 225 -8.23 4.54 14.49
N ASN A 226 -9.08 5.41 15.04
CA ASN A 226 -10.28 5.05 15.80
C ASN A 226 -11.49 4.71 14.89
N THR A 227 -11.29 4.58 13.58
CA THR A 227 -12.29 4.30 12.53
C THR A 227 -13.31 5.40 12.24
N SER A 228 -13.23 6.57 12.90
CA SER A 228 -14.07 7.70 12.52
C SER A 228 -13.62 8.30 11.19
N LEU A 229 -14.57 8.85 10.43
CA LEU A 229 -14.28 9.57 9.18
C LEU A 229 -13.30 10.72 9.45
N ASP A 230 -12.36 10.93 8.54
CA ASP A 230 -11.48 12.10 8.52
C ASP A 230 -11.96 13.06 7.41
N PRO A 231 -12.68 14.15 7.73
CA PRO A 231 -13.17 15.09 6.72
C PRO A 231 -12.06 15.69 5.87
N SER A 232 -10.86 15.89 6.45
CA SER A 232 -9.72 16.46 5.74
C SER A 232 -9.18 15.55 4.63
N SER A 233 -9.58 14.26 4.62
CA SER A 233 -9.21 13.27 3.61
C SER A 233 -9.96 13.39 2.28
N SER A 234 -10.94 14.30 2.20
CA SER A 234 -11.59 14.69 0.95
C SER A 234 -10.53 15.09 -0.07
N HIS A 235 -10.47 14.38 -1.19
CA HIS A 235 -9.41 14.53 -2.18
C HIS A 235 -9.93 14.49 -3.60
N ALA A 236 -9.21 15.18 -4.48
CA ALA A 236 -9.53 15.26 -5.89
C ALA A 236 -8.26 15.31 -6.74
N ARG A 237 -8.42 15.14 -8.05
CA ARG A 237 -7.40 15.26 -9.08
C ARG A 237 -7.59 16.57 -9.84
N CYS A 238 -6.50 17.27 -10.10
CA CYS A 238 -6.49 18.39 -11.03
C CYS A 238 -6.78 17.94 -12.47
N PRO A 239 -7.50 18.76 -13.26
CA PRO A 239 -7.73 18.46 -14.67
C PRO A 239 -6.39 18.32 -15.40
N ILE A 240 -6.30 17.38 -16.33
CA ILE A 240 -5.12 17.21 -17.19
C ILE A 240 -5.23 18.24 -18.30
N THR A 241 -4.41 19.30 -18.27
CA THR A 241 -4.52 20.40 -19.24
C THR A 241 -3.69 20.17 -20.51
N GLU A 242 -2.76 19.21 -20.48
CA GLU A 242 -1.92 18.87 -21.62
C GLU A 242 -1.45 17.41 -21.54
N GLY A 243 -1.69 16.65 -22.60
CA GLY A 243 -1.26 15.26 -22.75
C GLY A 243 -2.29 14.26 -22.23
N GLU A 244 -1.79 13.19 -21.61
CA GLU A 244 -2.59 12.10 -21.04
C GLU A 244 -2.00 11.66 -19.70
N LEU A 245 -2.83 11.00 -18.87
CA LEU A 245 -2.40 10.41 -17.61
C LEU A 245 -2.99 9.02 -17.45
N TRP A 246 -2.11 8.06 -17.13
CA TRP A 246 -2.46 6.73 -16.71
C TRP A 246 -2.17 6.56 -15.21
N TRP A 247 -3.13 6.03 -14.47
CA TRP A 247 -2.96 5.73 -13.05
C TRP A 247 -3.70 4.44 -12.66
N ALA A 248 -3.27 3.83 -11.57
CA ALA A 248 -3.96 2.71 -10.95
C ALA A 248 -4.46 3.10 -9.56
N THR A 249 -5.60 2.57 -9.15
CA THR A 249 -6.12 2.72 -7.79
C THR A 249 -6.33 1.37 -7.13
N LYS A 250 -5.95 1.29 -5.85
CA LYS A 250 -6.24 0.16 -4.96
C LYS A 250 -6.95 0.68 -3.73
N ILE A 251 -8.16 0.19 -3.49
CA ILE A 251 -9.02 0.71 -2.43
C ILE A 251 -9.19 -0.35 -1.35
N PHE A 252 -8.99 0.05 -0.10
CA PHE A 252 -9.20 -0.79 1.07
C PHE A 252 -10.49 -0.37 1.79
N VAL A 253 -11.34 -1.35 2.10
CA VAL A 253 -12.57 -1.16 2.87
C VAL A 253 -12.43 -1.81 4.26
N LEU A 254 -13.25 -1.38 5.23
CA LEU A 254 -13.18 -1.90 6.60
C LEU A 254 -13.43 -3.41 6.70
N LYS A 255 -14.38 -3.95 5.91
CA LYS A 255 -14.75 -5.37 5.94
C LYS A 255 -13.99 -6.16 4.88
N PRO A 256 -13.60 -7.41 5.13
CA PRO A 256 -13.06 -8.28 4.09
C PRO A 256 -14.03 -8.42 2.93
N ILE A 257 -13.51 -8.36 1.70
CA ILE A 257 -14.27 -8.62 0.49
C ILE A 257 -14.30 -10.13 0.31
N ILE A 258 -15.43 -10.73 0.66
CA ILE A 258 -15.68 -12.15 0.40
C ILE A 258 -15.76 -12.33 -1.12
N ARG A 259 -14.73 -12.92 -1.73
CA ARG A 259 -14.77 -13.28 -3.15
C ARG A 259 -15.74 -14.46 -3.31
N LEU A 260 -17.00 -14.18 -3.59
CA LEU A 260 -18.04 -15.19 -3.87
C LEU A 260 -17.63 -16.18 -4.98
N ASN A 261 -16.67 -15.83 -5.84
CA ASN A 261 -16.18 -16.71 -6.90
C ASN A 261 -15.41 -17.93 -6.41
N LYS A 262 -14.94 -17.99 -5.15
CA LYS A 262 -14.42 -19.23 -4.56
C LYS A 262 -15.53 -20.09 -3.95
N ILE A 263 -16.68 -19.50 -3.62
CA ILE A 263 -17.81 -20.23 -3.04
C ILE A 263 -18.59 -20.93 -4.16
N ILE A 264 -18.76 -20.31 -5.33
CA ILE A 264 -19.62 -20.84 -6.40
C ILE A 264 -19.00 -22.02 -7.17
N SER A 265 -17.68 -22.24 -7.13
CA SER A 265 -17.07 -23.44 -7.76
C SER A 265 -16.94 -24.66 -6.84
N GLU A 266 -17.25 -24.51 -5.54
CA GLU A 266 -17.18 -25.60 -4.55
C GLU A 266 -18.52 -25.91 -3.89
N THR A 267 -19.58 -25.12 -4.10
CA THR A 267 -20.93 -25.48 -3.65
C THR A 267 -21.63 -26.38 -4.68
N ARG A 268 -21.26 -27.66 -4.69
CA ARG A 268 -22.32 -28.68 -4.60
C ARG A 268 -22.83 -28.57 -3.17
N ASP A 269 -23.97 -27.94 -3.03
CA ASP A 269 -24.60 -27.46 -1.78
C ASP A 269 -25.10 -28.59 -0.85
N ASP A 270 -24.41 -29.74 -0.84
CA ASP A 270 -24.85 -30.97 -0.17
C ASP A 270 -23.73 -31.68 0.64
N ASP A 271 -22.51 -31.10 0.75
CA ASP A 271 -21.37 -31.81 1.38
C ASP A 271 -20.48 -30.97 2.34
N LEU A 272 -20.88 -29.74 2.70
CA LEU A 272 -20.01 -28.80 3.46
C LEU A 272 -20.19 -28.81 4.99
N CYS A 273 -20.96 -29.73 5.56
CA CYS A 273 -20.97 -29.92 7.02
C CYS A 273 -19.70 -30.67 7.46
N THR A 274 -18.70 -29.94 7.90
CA THR A 274 -17.43 -30.51 8.36
C THR A 274 -16.99 -29.90 9.68
N ASP A 275 -16.12 -30.62 10.39
CA ASP A 275 -15.37 -30.08 11.52
C ASP A 275 -14.06 -29.49 10.98
N GLU A 276 -13.66 -28.32 11.48
CA GLU A 276 -12.43 -27.62 11.11
C GLU A 276 -11.23 -28.04 11.99
N ASP A 277 -11.46 -28.81 13.07
CA ASP A 277 -10.42 -29.31 13.98
C ASP A 277 -10.61 -30.82 14.26
N ASP A 278 -9.51 -31.57 14.26
CA ASP A 278 -9.49 -33.02 14.51
C ASP A 278 -9.96 -33.38 15.94
N SER A 279 -9.93 -32.42 16.87
CA SER A 279 -10.33 -32.58 18.28
C SER A 279 -11.84 -32.38 18.49
N CYS A 280 -12.59 -31.93 17.48
CA CYS A 280 -14.02 -31.64 17.58
C CYS A 280 -14.86 -32.80 18.14
N PRO A 281 -14.64 -34.09 17.76
CA PRO A 281 -15.38 -35.21 18.35
C PRO A 281 -15.14 -35.35 19.85
N GLN A 282 -13.90 -35.10 20.29
CA GLN A 282 -13.53 -35.21 21.70
C GLN A 282 -14.16 -34.08 22.52
N TRP A 283 -14.10 -32.84 22.02
CA TRP A 283 -14.73 -31.69 22.67
C TRP A 283 -16.24 -31.81 22.72
N ALA A 284 -16.88 -32.29 21.65
CA ALA A 284 -18.31 -32.57 21.64
C ALA A 284 -18.67 -33.65 22.67
N ALA A 285 -17.90 -34.73 22.77
CA ALA A 285 -18.08 -35.77 23.80
C ALA A 285 -17.90 -35.24 25.23
N LEU A 286 -17.11 -34.18 25.42
CA LEU A 286 -16.95 -33.48 26.70
C LEU A 286 -18.05 -32.44 26.99
N GLY A 287 -19.01 -32.27 26.08
CA GLY A 287 -20.14 -31.35 26.24
C GLY A 287 -19.84 -29.91 25.84
N GLU A 288 -18.77 -29.65 25.09
CA GLU A 288 -18.39 -28.29 24.69
C GLU A 288 -19.41 -27.64 23.75
N CYS A 289 -20.24 -28.41 23.06
CA CYS A 289 -21.30 -27.86 22.21
C CYS A 289 -22.28 -26.96 22.99
N GLU A 290 -22.53 -27.27 24.26
CA GLU A 290 -23.38 -26.45 25.15
C GLU A 290 -22.58 -25.44 25.96
N ARG A 291 -21.34 -25.81 26.36
CA ARG A 291 -20.49 -24.97 27.22
C ARG A 291 -19.75 -23.88 26.47
N ASN A 292 -19.48 -24.09 25.19
CA ASN A 292 -18.78 -23.18 24.30
C ASN A 292 -19.46 -23.11 22.91
N PRO A 293 -20.75 -22.71 22.86
CA PRO A 293 -21.56 -22.81 21.65
C PRO A 293 -21.07 -21.90 20.52
N ILE A 294 -20.49 -20.74 20.83
CA ILE A 294 -20.00 -19.82 19.80
C ILE A 294 -18.82 -20.45 19.04
N PHE A 295 -17.87 -21.06 19.75
CA PHE A 295 -16.73 -21.72 19.10
C PHE A 295 -17.16 -23.00 18.38
N MET A 296 -18.00 -23.81 19.05
CA MET A 296 -18.34 -25.15 18.57
C MET A 296 -19.40 -25.12 17.45
N VAL A 297 -20.49 -24.38 17.65
CA VAL A 297 -21.65 -24.31 16.76
C VAL A 297 -21.64 -23.07 15.86
N GLY A 298 -21.08 -21.97 16.32
CA GLY A 298 -21.01 -20.71 15.58
C GLY A 298 -22.00 -19.65 16.06
N SER A 299 -21.98 -18.51 15.38
CA SER A 299 -22.86 -17.35 15.59
C SER A 299 -23.26 -16.74 14.25
N THR A 300 -23.94 -15.58 14.26
CA THR A 300 -24.34 -14.86 13.03
C THR A 300 -23.16 -14.46 12.15
N ASP A 301 -21.98 -14.27 12.75
CA ASP A 301 -20.79 -13.74 12.08
C ASP A 301 -19.62 -14.76 12.06
N TYR A 302 -19.84 -15.97 12.57
CA TYR A 302 -18.82 -17.01 12.67
C TYR A 302 -19.42 -18.39 12.41
N TYR A 303 -18.84 -19.13 11.47
CA TYR A 303 -19.38 -20.43 11.04
C TYR A 303 -19.44 -21.45 12.18
N GLY A 304 -18.43 -21.50 13.06
CA GLY A 304 -18.30 -22.51 14.11
C GLY A 304 -17.37 -23.64 13.69
N THR A 305 -16.42 -24.00 14.56
CA THR A 305 -15.34 -24.96 14.27
C THR A 305 -15.83 -26.42 14.21
N CYS A 306 -16.83 -26.78 15.02
CA CYS A 306 -17.16 -28.19 15.31
C CYS A 306 -18.62 -28.54 15.02
N ARG A 307 -19.19 -27.94 13.98
CA ARG A 307 -20.62 -28.04 13.67
C ARG A 307 -21.08 -29.48 13.41
N ARG A 308 -20.24 -30.28 12.75
CA ARG A 308 -20.54 -31.69 12.46
C ARG A 308 -20.55 -32.51 13.74
N SER A 309 -19.52 -32.37 14.57
CA SER A 309 -19.45 -33.05 15.88
C SER A 309 -20.56 -32.62 16.84
N CYS A 310 -21.07 -31.40 16.72
CA CYS A 310 -22.20 -30.90 17.50
C CYS A 310 -23.58 -31.18 16.89
N ASN A 311 -23.67 -31.89 15.76
CA ASN A 311 -24.92 -32.20 15.06
C ASN A 311 -25.80 -30.97 14.76
N VAL A 312 -25.18 -29.86 14.37
CA VAL A 312 -25.84 -28.57 14.03
C VAL A 312 -25.74 -28.24 12.53
N CYS A 313 -25.65 -29.32 11.76
CA CYS A 313 -25.91 -29.41 10.34
C CYS A 313 -27.24 -30.17 10.18
#